data_AF-A0A7D5LF52-F1
#
_entry.id   AF-A0A7D5LF52-F1
#
_cell.length_a   1.000
_cell.length_b   1.000
_cell.length_c   1.000
_cell.angle_alpha   90.00
_cell.angle_beta   90.00
_cell.angle_gamma   90.00
#
_symmetry.space_group_name_H-M   'P 1'
#
loop_
_entity.id
_entity.type
_entity.pdbx_description
1 polymer ?
#
loop_
_entity_poly.entity_id
_entity_poly.type
_entity_poly.pdbx_seq_one_letter_code
_entity_poly.pdbx_strand_id
1 'polypeptide(L)'
;MKINNKKNYKMIGFTLIELLVVIAIIGILASLALVSYTRSQKQARDTRRKSDLKQYQVALENYANQNNGIYPVKTTTFQAVSFCNSGQALYGLSCPDDPDATRHYNYLSLSDGSEYALWAQLEAYQTGQYWVVCSSGKSGESTTQPSTSSICPVP
;
A
#
# COMPACT_ATOMS: atom_id res chain seq x y z
N MET A 1 -59.57 31.99 41.18
CA MET A 1 -59.44 30.52 41.32
C MET A 1 -58.86 29.98 40.01
N LYS A 2 -57.61 29.47 40.00
CA LYS A 2 -56.94 28.92 38.80
C LYS A 2 -56.94 27.39 38.89
N ILE A 3 -57.51 26.72 37.89
CA ILE A 3 -57.52 25.26 37.79
C ILE A 3 -56.26 24.84 37.02
N ASN A 4 -55.34 24.12 37.67
CA ASN A 4 -54.13 23.59 37.03
C ASN A 4 -54.41 22.19 36.47
N ASN A 5 -54.52 22.09 35.15
CA ASN A 5 -54.73 20.83 34.44
C ASN A 5 -53.38 20.18 34.10
N LYS A 6 -52.88 19.26 34.95
CA LYS A 6 -51.66 18.48 34.67
C LYS A 6 -51.97 17.42 33.62
N LYS A 7 -51.47 17.59 32.39
CA LYS A 7 -51.51 16.55 31.36
C LYS A 7 -50.62 15.38 31.80
N ASN A 8 -51.19 14.20 31.99
CA ASN A 8 -50.45 12.97 32.28
C ASN A 8 -49.83 12.45 30.96
N TYR A 9 -48.52 12.54 30.82
CA TYR A 9 -47.80 11.94 29.70
C TYR A 9 -47.61 10.44 30.01
N LYS A 10 -48.30 9.58 29.26
CA LYS A 10 -48.13 8.13 29.38
C LYS A 10 -46.74 7.78 28.86
N MET A 11 -45.82 7.39 29.75
CA MET A 11 -44.51 6.91 29.33
C MET A 11 -44.67 5.53 28.70
N ILE A 12 -44.38 5.46 27.40
CA ILE A 12 -44.33 4.21 26.65
C ILE A 12 -42.89 3.70 26.78
N GLY A 13 -42.69 2.59 27.50
CA GLY A 13 -41.39 1.96 27.66
C GLY A 13 -41.09 1.01 26.50
N PHE A 14 -39.81 0.86 26.16
CA PHE A 14 -39.34 -0.18 25.23
C PHE A 14 -39.52 -1.57 25.86
N THR A 15 -39.91 -2.54 25.04
CA THR A 15 -39.93 -3.94 25.47
C THR A 15 -38.53 -4.56 25.37
N LEU A 16 -38.25 -5.55 26.22
CA LEU A 16 -36.97 -6.29 26.18
C LEU A 16 -36.74 -6.97 24.82
N ILE A 17 -37.81 -7.45 24.18
CA ILE A 17 -37.72 -8.13 22.88
C ILE A 17 -37.38 -7.17 21.75
N GLU A 18 -37.90 -5.95 21.76
CA GLU A 18 -37.55 -4.91 20.79
C GLU A 18 -36.06 -4.57 20.87
N LEU A 19 -35.53 -4.43 22.09
CA LEU A 19 -34.09 -4.16 22.27
C LEU A 19 -33.24 -5.36 21.83
N LEU A 20 -33.69 -6.59 22.10
CA LEU A 20 -32.96 -7.81 21.74
C LEU A 20 -32.82 -7.98 20.22
N VAL A 21 -33.88 -7.72 19.46
CA VAL A 21 -33.84 -7.80 17.99
C VAL A 21 -32.89 -6.76 17.40
N VAL A 22 -32.85 -5.55 17.97
CA VAL A 22 -31.97 -4.48 17.49
C VAL A 22 -30.50 -4.84 17.66
N ILE A 23 -30.09 -5.33 18.85
CA ILE A 23 -28.69 -5.73 19.07
C ILE A 23 -28.30 -6.93 18.21
N ALA A 24 -29.23 -7.84 17.93
CA ALA A 24 -29.01 -8.97 17.04
C ALA A 24 -28.71 -8.50 15.60
N ILE A 25 -29.50 -7.56 15.06
CA ILE A 25 -29.29 -7.01 13.73
C ILE A 25 -27.97 -6.21 13.66
N ILE A 26 -27.68 -5.37 14.67
CA ILE A 26 -26.42 -4.62 14.74
C ILE A 26 -25.22 -5.58 14.76
N GLY A 27 -25.29 -6.67 15.51
CA GLY A 27 -24.23 -7.69 15.56
C GLY A 27 -23.94 -8.31 14.19
N ILE A 28 -24.99 -8.65 13.44
CA ILE A 28 -24.86 -9.20 12.08
C ILE A 28 -24.19 -8.17 11.16
N LEU A 29 -24.69 -6.93 11.12
CA LEU A 29 -24.14 -5.88 10.26
C LEU A 29 -22.69 -5.52 10.62
N ALA A 30 -22.37 -5.43 11.92
CA ALA A 30 -21.03 -5.13 12.40
C ALA A 30 -20.01 -6.20 11.97
N SER A 31 -20.36 -7.48 12.06
CA SER A 31 -19.46 -8.57 11.67
C SER A 31 -19.07 -8.53 10.18
N LEU A 32 -20.03 -8.23 9.29
CA LEU A 32 -19.78 -8.08 7.86
C LEU A 32 -18.95 -6.83 7.56
N ALA A 33 -19.21 -5.73 8.27
CA ALA A 33 -18.48 -4.48 8.10
C ALA A 33 -16.99 -4.62 8.45
N LEU A 34 -16.65 -5.35 9.52
CA LEU A 34 -15.26 -5.55 9.94
C LEU A 34 -14.42 -6.29 8.90
N VAL A 35 -14.94 -7.37 8.31
CA VAL A 35 -14.23 -8.13 7.28
C VAL A 35 -13.96 -7.25 6.05
N SER A 36 -14.98 -6.51 5.59
CA SER A 36 -14.85 -5.59 4.45
C SER A 36 -13.81 -4.49 4.71
N TYR A 37 -13.83 -3.90 5.90
CA TYR A 37 -12.94 -2.82 6.30
C TYR A 37 -11.46 -3.21 6.24
N THR A 38 -11.09 -4.40 6.74
CA THR A 38 -9.69 -4.86 6.72
C THR A 38 -9.15 -5.05 5.31
N ARG A 39 -9.98 -5.54 4.36
CA ARG A 39 -9.61 -5.68 2.95
C ARG A 39 -9.41 -4.31 2.30
N SER A 40 -10.30 -3.36 2.58
CA SER A 40 -10.19 -1.98 2.06
C SER A 40 -8.91 -1.30 2.54
N GLN A 41 -8.52 -1.48 3.80
CA GLN A 41 -7.25 -0.95 4.31
C GLN A 41 -6.02 -1.53 3.60
N LYS A 42 -6.00 -2.84 3.34
CA LYS A 42 -4.91 -3.49 2.59
C LYS A 42 -4.79 -2.94 1.17
N GLN A 43 -5.93 -2.79 0.48
CA GLN A 43 -5.97 -2.20 -0.86
C GLN A 43 -5.48 -0.74 -0.87
N ALA A 44 -5.86 0.06 0.13
CA ALA A 44 -5.37 1.44 0.25
C ALA A 44 -3.85 1.50 0.43
N ARG A 45 -3.27 0.60 1.24
CA ARG A 45 -1.81 0.48 1.37
C ARG A 45 -1.16 0.04 0.06
N ASP A 46 -1.74 -0.93 -0.65
CA ASP A 46 -1.25 -1.35 -1.96
C ASP A 46 -1.27 -0.20 -2.99
N THR A 47 -2.33 0.60 -3.03
CA THR A 47 -2.39 1.81 -3.87
C THR A 47 -1.27 2.79 -3.52
N ARG A 48 -1.00 3.00 -2.22
CA ARG A 48 0.12 3.83 -1.77
C ARG A 48 1.46 3.27 -2.23
N ARG A 49 1.70 1.96 -2.08
CA ARG A 49 2.92 1.29 -2.61
C ARG A 49 3.13 1.56 -4.09
N LYS A 50 2.08 1.41 -4.90
CA LYS A 50 2.15 1.67 -6.36
C LYS A 50 2.54 3.13 -6.66
N SER A 51 1.98 4.09 -5.91
CA SER A 51 2.32 5.50 -6.03
C SER A 51 3.76 5.80 -5.59
N ASP A 52 4.20 5.21 -4.49
CA ASP A 52 5.54 5.38 -3.94
C ASP A 52 6.59 4.83 -4.90
N LEU A 53 6.38 3.63 -5.45
CA LEU A 53 7.24 3.05 -6.50
C LEU A 53 7.31 3.93 -7.75
N LYS A 54 6.22 4.59 -8.14
CA LYS A 54 6.21 5.52 -9.27
C LYS A 54 7.06 6.76 -8.99
N GLN A 55 7.05 7.28 -7.76
CA GLN A 55 7.91 8.39 -7.35
C GLN A 55 9.39 8.01 -7.45
N TYR A 56 9.77 6.82 -6.99
CA TYR A 56 11.13 6.30 -7.17
C TYR A 56 11.50 6.15 -8.64
N GLN A 57 10.60 5.63 -9.48
CA GLN A 57 10.86 5.53 -10.92
C GLN A 57 11.22 6.91 -11.50
N VAL A 58 10.44 7.95 -11.24
CA VAL A 58 10.75 9.30 -11.73
C VAL A 58 12.11 9.78 -11.24
N ALA A 59 12.46 9.52 -9.97
CA ALA A 59 13.75 9.88 -9.42
C ALA A 59 14.92 9.11 -10.08
N LEU A 60 14.75 7.82 -10.36
CA LEU A 60 15.74 6.97 -11.03
C LEU A 60 15.93 7.38 -12.50
N GLU A 61 14.86 7.75 -13.20
CA GLU A 61 14.94 8.30 -14.57
C GLU A 61 15.71 9.63 -14.57
N ASN A 62 15.42 10.52 -13.62
CA ASN A 62 16.15 11.77 -13.46
C ASN A 62 17.64 11.53 -13.15
N TYR A 63 17.97 10.50 -12.37
CA TYR A 63 19.35 10.10 -12.12
C TYR A 63 20.02 9.60 -13.41
N ALA A 64 19.37 8.69 -14.15
CA ALA A 64 19.91 8.14 -15.39
C ALA A 64 20.17 9.24 -16.43
N ASN A 65 19.27 10.22 -16.55
CA ASN A 65 19.45 11.39 -17.42
C ASN A 65 20.73 12.19 -17.10
N GLN A 66 21.17 12.21 -15.84
CA GLN A 66 22.40 12.87 -15.41
C GLN A 66 23.64 11.97 -15.49
N ASN A 67 23.45 10.65 -15.65
CA ASN A 67 24.49 9.63 -15.60
C ASN A 67 24.54 8.81 -16.90
N ASN A 68 24.44 9.48 -18.05
CA ASN A 68 24.57 8.86 -19.38
C ASN A 68 23.59 7.70 -19.67
N GLY A 69 22.39 7.73 -19.07
CA GLY A 69 21.39 6.67 -19.21
C GLY A 69 21.64 5.44 -18.34
N ILE A 70 22.62 5.49 -17.44
CA ILE A 70 22.98 4.37 -16.55
C ILE A 70 22.27 4.53 -15.21
N TYR A 71 21.56 3.49 -14.79
CA TYR A 71 20.91 3.44 -13.49
C TYR A 71 21.89 3.04 -12.37
N PRO A 72 21.58 3.34 -11.09
CA PRO A 72 22.43 2.97 -9.97
C PRO A 72 22.66 1.46 -9.88
N VAL A 73 23.90 1.00 -10.08
CA VAL A 73 24.18 -0.44 -10.15
C VAL A 73 24.02 -1.10 -8.78
N LYS A 74 23.05 -2.02 -8.66
CA LYS A 74 22.83 -2.89 -7.50
C LYS A 74 22.45 -4.29 -8.00
N THR A 75 23.43 -5.17 -8.13
CA THR A 75 23.24 -6.54 -8.66
C THR A 75 22.60 -7.50 -7.67
N THR A 76 22.37 -7.06 -6.44
CA THR A 76 21.62 -7.77 -5.41
C THR A 76 20.46 -6.91 -4.95
N THR A 77 19.46 -7.54 -4.32
CA THR A 77 18.33 -6.84 -3.71
C THR A 77 18.81 -5.72 -2.79
N PHE A 78 18.45 -4.49 -3.13
CA PHE A 78 18.80 -3.29 -2.41
C PHE A 78 17.53 -2.58 -1.94
N GLN A 79 17.52 -2.13 -0.69
CA GLN A 79 16.36 -1.41 -0.14
C GLN A 79 16.31 0.01 -0.73
N ALA A 80 15.22 0.35 -1.41
CA ALA A 80 15.11 1.60 -2.15
C ALA A 80 15.24 2.85 -1.25
N VAL A 81 14.78 2.77 0.01
CA VAL A 81 14.93 3.85 0.99
C VAL A 81 16.39 4.26 1.21
N SER A 82 17.32 3.32 1.06
CA SER A 82 18.75 3.59 1.22
C SER A 82 19.31 4.49 0.12
N PHE A 83 18.62 4.68 -1.01
CA PHE A 83 19.07 5.62 -2.04
C PHE A 83 19.09 7.07 -1.59
N CYS A 84 18.31 7.43 -0.56
CA CYS A 84 18.29 8.78 -0.02
C CYS A 84 19.35 9.05 1.04
N ASN A 85 20.17 8.06 1.39
CA ASN A 85 21.30 8.26 2.30
C ASN A 85 22.40 9.11 1.65
N SER A 86 23.18 9.81 2.47
CA SER A 86 24.31 10.62 2.00
C SER A 86 25.26 9.82 1.11
N GLY A 87 25.55 10.36 -0.07
CA GLY A 87 26.44 9.73 -1.06
C GLY A 87 25.80 8.61 -1.88
N GLN A 88 24.46 8.43 -1.82
CA GLN A 88 23.72 7.52 -2.69
C GLN A 88 23.02 8.27 -3.83
N ALA A 89 22.52 7.51 -4.80
CA ALA A 89 22.03 8.02 -6.08
C ALA A 89 20.87 9.03 -5.97
N LEU A 90 20.03 8.94 -4.93
CA LEU A 90 18.86 9.79 -4.76
C LEU A 90 18.97 10.68 -3.51
N TYR A 91 20.20 11.04 -3.12
CA TYR A 91 20.43 11.90 -1.97
C TYR A 91 19.67 13.24 -2.10
N GLY A 92 19.00 13.65 -1.03
CA GLY A 92 18.21 14.89 -0.98
C GLY A 92 16.75 14.76 -1.38
N LEU A 93 16.29 13.56 -1.77
CA LEU A 93 14.86 13.27 -1.98
C LEU A 93 14.20 12.73 -0.71
N SER A 94 12.87 12.89 -0.61
CA SER A 94 12.07 12.14 0.35
C SER A 94 11.84 10.74 -0.21
N CYS A 95 12.47 9.73 0.40
CA CYS A 95 12.26 8.33 0.08
C CYS A 95 11.10 7.77 0.90
N PRO A 96 9.88 7.58 0.34
CA PRO A 96 8.84 6.85 1.05
C PRO A 96 9.28 5.40 1.24
N ASP A 97 8.86 4.80 2.35
CA ASP A 97 9.03 3.38 2.61
C ASP A 97 7.66 2.71 2.78
N ASP A 98 7.66 1.38 2.82
CA ASP A 98 6.43 0.61 2.91
C ASP A 98 5.59 1.02 4.15
N PRO A 99 4.26 1.19 4.03
CA PRO A 99 3.40 1.47 5.17
C PRO A 99 3.45 0.40 6.28
N ASP A 100 3.87 -0.81 5.95
CA ASP A 100 4.22 -1.87 6.90
C ASP A 100 5.72 -1.79 7.23
N ALA A 101 6.04 -1.46 8.47
CA ALA A 101 7.42 -1.32 8.95
C ALA A 101 8.28 -2.60 8.87
N THR A 102 7.67 -3.75 8.59
CA THR A 102 8.39 -5.02 8.38
C THR A 102 8.81 -5.26 6.92
N ARG A 103 8.35 -4.39 6.01
CA ARG A 103 8.57 -4.50 4.57
C ARG A 103 9.29 -3.27 4.06
N HIS A 104 9.99 -3.45 2.93
CA HIS A 104 10.65 -2.37 2.23
C HIS A 104 10.41 -2.49 0.74
N TYR A 105 10.50 -1.36 0.04
CA TYR A 105 10.65 -1.36 -1.40
C TYR A 105 12.04 -1.81 -1.78
N ASN A 106 12.11 -2.64 -2.82
CA ASN A 106 13.35 -3.26 -3.24
C ASN A 106 13.69 -2.85 -4.66
N TYR A 107 14.97 -2.78 -4.93
CA TYR A 107 15.57 -2.41 -6.19
C TYR A 107 16.65 -3.42 -6.56
N LEU A 108 16.77 -3.71 -7.84
CA LEU A 108 17.94 -4.38 -8.39
C LEU A 108 18.16 -3.92 -9.84
N SER A 109 19.40 -4.00 -10.30
CA SER A 109 19.78 -3.69 -11.67
C SER A 109 20.63 -4.81 -12.28
N LEU A 110 20.76 -4.77 -13.61
CA LEU A 110 21.84 -5.49 -14.28
C LEU A 110 23.21 -4.89 -13.91
N SER A 111 24.28 -5.66 -14.13
CA SER A 111 25.65 -5.28 -13.76
C SER A 111 26.19 -4.08 -14.54
N ASP A 112 25.63 -3.81 -15.72
CA ASP A 112 25.93 -2.67 -16.56
C ASP A 112 25.04 -1.45 -16.26
N GLY A 113 24.04 -1.60 -15.38
CA GLY A 113 23.07 -0.57 -15.06
C GLY A 113 22.14 -0.19 -16.22
N SER A 114 22.04 -1.04 -17.26
CA SER A 114 21.18 -0.80 -18.43
C SER A 114 19.69 -0.98 -18.11
N GLU A 115 19.39 -1.94 -17.24
CA GLU A 115 18.03 -2.24 -16.79
C GLU A 115 17.94 -2.31 -15.28
N TYR A 116 16.78 -1.93 -14.77
CA TYR A 116 16.44 -2.07 -13.36
C TYR A 116 15.01 -2.55 -13.17
N ALA A 117 14.76 -3.12 -11.99
CA ALA A 117 13.42 -3.32 -11.48
C ALA A 117 13.31 -2.84 -10.05
N LEU A 118 12.16 -2.24 -9.76
CA LEU A 118 11.76 -1.78 -8.45
C LEU A 118 10.45 -2.50 -8.09
N TRP A 119 10.33 -3.05 -6.89
CA TRP A 119 9.13 -3.78 -6.51
C TRP A 119 8.77 -3.67 -5.04
N ALA A 120 7.48 -3.91 -4.77
CA ALA A 120 6.91 -4.05 -3.44
C ALA A 120 6.07 -5.32 -3.36
N GLN A 121 6.00 -5.93 -2.17
CA GLN A 121 5.11 -7.06 -1.91
C GLN A 121 3.71 -6.55 -1.57
N LEU A 122 2.70 -7.01 -2.31
CA LEU A 122 1.31 -6.63 -2.09
C LEU A 122 0.71 -7.38 -0.88
N GLU A 123 -0.29 -6.77 -0.24
CA GLU A 123 -0.96 -7.33 0.93
C GLU A 123 -2.40 -7.77 0.68
N ALA A 124 -3.11 -7.13 -0.25
CA ALA A 124 -4.52 -7.42 -0.51
C ALA A 124 -4.73 -8.73 -1.29
N TYR A 125 -3.66 -9.30 -1.83
CA TYR A 125 -3.67 -10.49 -2.68
C TYR A 125 -2.98 -11.70 -2.01
N GLN A 126 -3.02 -12.86 -2.69
CA GLN A 126 -2.36 -14.10 -2.26
C GLN A 126 -0.89 -13.85 -1.88
N THR A 127 -0.38 -14.64 -0.93
CA THR A 127 1.02 -14.55 -0.48
C THR A 127 1.98 -14.69 -1.66
N GLY A 128 2.91 -13.75 -1.82
CA GLY A 128 3.93 -13.80 -2.87
C GLY A 128 3.60 -13.04 -4.17
N GLN A 129 2.59 -12.18 -4.18
CA GLN A 129 2.37 -11.26 -5.30
C GLN A 129 3.12 -9.94 -5.11
N TYR A 130 3.77 -9.48 -6.17
CA TYR A 130 4.56 -8.26 -6.21
C TYR A 130 3.98 -7.28 -7.21
N TRP A 131 4.09 -5.99 -6.90
CA TRP A 131 3.98 -4.95 -7.91
C TRP A 131 5.38 -4.55 -8.34
N VAL A 132 5.68 -4.74 -9.63
CA VAL A 132 7.00 -4.50 -10.20
C VAL A 132 6.91 -3.32 -11.18
N VAL A 133 7.91 -2.46 -11.14
CA VAL A 133 8.12 -1.32 -12.05
C VAL A 133 9.50 -1.48 -12.68
N CYS A 134 9.55 -1.52 -14.00
CA CYS A 134 10.78 -1.77 -14.75
C CYS A 134 11.31 -0.48 -15.41
N SER A 135 12.61 -0.46 -15.72
CA SER A 135 13.26 0.62 -16.50
C SER A 135 12.65 0.84 -17.88
N SER A 136 12.00 -0.17 -18.45
CA SER A 136 11.29 -0.07 -19.74
C SER A 136 9.98 0.72 -19.68
N GLY A 137 9.62 1.26 -18.51
CA GLY A 137 8.33 1.94 -18.27
C GLY A 137 7.16 0.99 -18.02
N LYS A 138 7.35 -0.33 -18.17
CA LYS A 138 6.35 -1.34 -17.82
C LYS A 138 6.19 -1.42 -16.31
N SER A 139 4.95 -1.58 -15.86
CA SER A 139 4.62 -1.88 -14.47
C SER A 139 3.44 -2.82 -14.39
N GLY A 140 3.46 -3.76 -13.46
CA GLY A 140 2.38 -4.71 -13.31
C GLY A 140 2.57 -5.66 -12.15
N GLU A 141 1.61 -6.57 -12.02
CA GLU A 141 1.66 -7.63 -11.02
C GLU A 141 2.53 -8.78 -11.50
N SER A 142 3.33 -9.34 -10.59
CA SER A 142 4.13 -10.54 -10.84
C SER A 142 4.06 -11.48 -9.64
N THR A 143 4.15 -12.79 -9.91
CA THR A 143 4.22 -13.84 -8.89
C THR A 143 5.66 -14.24 -8.59
N THR A 144 6.62 -13.75 -9.36
CA THR A 144 8.04 -13.97 -9.17
C THR A 144 8.74 -12.67 -8.80
N GLN A 145 9.72 -12.77 -7.91
CA GLN A 145 10.55 -11.63 -7.57
C GLN A 145 11.50 -11.35 -8.75
N PRO A 146 11.73 -10.07 -9.10
CA PRO A 146 12.82 -9.69 -9.98
C PRO A 146 14.16 -10.32 -9.55
N SER A 147 14.96 -10.72 -10.53
CA SER A 147 16.33 -11.22 -10.32
C SER A 147 17.25 -10.76 -11.44
N THR A 148 18.56 -10.92 -11.29
CA THR A 148 19.52 -10.60 -12.37
C THR A 148 19.40 -11.50 -13.60
N SER A 149 18.76 -12.67 -13.49
CA SER A 149 18.43 -13.55 -14.62
C SER A 149 17.07 -13.25 -15.27
N SER A 150 16.21 -12.50 -14.57
CA SER A 150 14.90 -12.05 -15.05
C SER A 150 14.56 -10.72 -14.38
N ILE A 151 15.11 -9.63 -14.93
CA ILE A 151 15.03 -8.29 -14.31
C ILE A 151 13.58 -7.80 -14.24
N CYS A 152 12.80 -8.01 -15.29
CA CYS A 152 11.41 -7.55 -15.38
C CYS A 152 10.46 -8.74 -15.64
N PRO A 153 9.99 -9.44 -14.59
CA PRO A 153 9.07 -10.56 -14.73
C PRO A 153 7.60 -10.12 -14.88
N VAL A 154 7.37 -8.92 -15.42
CA VAL A 154 6.02 -8.40 -15.69
C VAL A 154 5.57 -8.92 -17.05
N PRO A 155 4.34 -9.46 -17.18
CA PRO A 155 3.81 -9.93 -18.47
C PRO A 155 3.68 -8.82 -19.53
#